data_AF-A0A7L5DYF0-F1
#
_entry.id   AF-A0A7L5DYF0-F1
#
_cell.length_a   1.000
_cell.length_b   1.000
_cell.length_c   1.000
_cell.angle_alpha   90.00
_cell.angle_beta   90.00
_cell.angle_gamma   90.00
#
_symmetry.space_group_name_H-M   'P 1'
#
loop_
_entity.id
_entity.type
_entity.pdbx_description
1 polymer ?
#
loop_
_entity_poly.entity_id
_entity_poly.type
_entity_poly.pdbx_seq_one_letter_code
_entity_poly.pdbx_strand_id
1 'polypeptide(L)'
;MSRKITLIVAVVLFAAALFLNSCKSYDVASRYNSQYIKTSTGKVSAEVPEVFELGYAMLALTDLAQQDTTIINHNTPYYQDLIARFGKYKNHKGVMRLNADLSRNPKRIKNYLDGLYALQVKYNRVSLKSNYRIDLNKVDFKGYALLLQNFYKQTNFHEFYTQHEDLYHEMVQNANSLFTFAEVQKSLNTNVKGYQIILSPLTKAYAGTMEIKGRGYSECIIFPPLATAQGTRYMMSDMMALNKPTE
;
A
#
# COMPACT_ATOMS: atom_id res chain seq x y z
N MET A 1 46.45 3.10 19.05
CA MET A 1 46.41 3.50 17.62
C MET A 1 45.13 2.90 17.02
N SER A 2 44.01 3.63 17.05
CA SER A 2 42.68 3.10 16.72
C SER A 2 42.03 3.98 15.65
N ARG A 3 42.11 3.56 14.39
CA ARG A 3 41.33 4.17 13.31
C ARG A 3 39.91 3.61 13.35
N LYS A 4 38.97 4.41 13.85
CA LYS A 4 37.54 4.17 13.67
C LYS A 4 37.22 4.34 12.19
N ILE A 5 36.81 3.26 11.52
CA ILE A 5 36.21 3.31 10.20
C ILE A 5 34.79 3.80 10.39
N THR A 6 34.56 5.09 10.15
CA THR A 6 33.20 5.64 10.05
C THR A 6 32.62 5.18 8.73
N LEU A 7 31.68 4.23 8.79
CA LEU A 7 30.92 3.76 7.65
C LEU A 7 29.98 4.89 7.21
N ILE A 8 30.38 5.67 6.21
CA ILE A 8 29.51 6.62 5.52
C ILE A 8 28.59 5.77 4.65
N VAL A 9 27.38 5.49 5.12
CA VAL A 9 26.31 4.92 4.27
C VAL A 9 25.86 6.04 3.34
N ALA A 10 26.26 5.92 2.07
CA ALA A 10 25.85 6.81 1.00
C ALA A 10 24.32 6.80 0.86
N VAL A 11 23.69 7.91 1.24
CA VAL A 11 22.29 8.21 0.96
C VAL A 11 22.17 8.44 -0.54
N VAL A 12 21.65 7.43 -1.25
CA VAL A 12 21.27 7.59 -2.65
C VAL A 12 20.06 8.53 -2.70
N LEU A 13 20.34 9.79 -3.05
CA LEU A 13 19.37 10.79 -3.46
C LEU A 13 18.54 10.25 -4.63
N PHE A 14 17.31 9.83 -4.34
CA PHE A 14 16.29 9.68 -5.36
C PHE A 14 15.23 10.74 -5.11
N ALA A 15 15.31 11.80 -5.92
CA ALA A 15 14.29 12.83 -6.02
C ALA A 15 12.98 12.19 -6.49
N ALA A 16 12.13 11.78 -5.55
CA ALA A 16 10.72 11.49 -5.79
C ALA A 16 9.86 12.63 -5.23
N ALA A 17 10.29 13.88 -5.46
CA ALA A 17 9.43 15.04 -5.38
C ALA A 17 8.52 15.05 -6.62
N LEU A 18 7.46 14.24 -6.60
CA LEU A 18 6.44 14.27 -7.65
C LEU A 18 5.03 14.27 -7.05
N PHE A 19 4.47 15.48 -6.96
CA PHE A 19 3.05 15.81 -7.15
C PHE A 19 2.02 15.05 -6.30
N LEU A 20 1.91 15.42 -5.02
CA LEU A 20 0.71 15.16 -4.21
C LEU A 20 0.03 16.47 -3.78
N ASN A 21 -0.15 17.42 -4.71
CA ASN A 21 -0.84 18.71 -4.47
C ASN A 21 -2.36 18.59 -4.31
N SER A 22 -2.87 17.37 -4.16
CA SER A 22 -4.25 17.03 -3.82
C SER A 22 -4.36 15.50 -3.83
N CYS A 23 -5.39 14.97 -3.19
CA CYS A 23 -5.75 13.57 -3.37
C CYS A 23 -6.41 13.40 -4.72
N LYS A 24 -5.86 12.51 -5.55
CA LYS A 24 -6.37 12.26 -6.90
C LYS A 24 -7.77 11.65 -6.79
N SER A 25 -8.75 12.16 -7.53
CA SER A 25 -10.09 11.57 -7.58
C SER A 25 -10.06 10.24 -8.34
N TYR A 26 -10.71 9.21 -7.81
CA TYR A 26 -10.88 7.91 -8.49
C TYR A 26 -12.35 7.57 -8.66
N ASP A 27 -12.63 6.73 -9.65
CA ASP A 27 -13.96 6.14 -9.88
C ASP A 27 -14.22 4.99 -8.87
N VAL A 28 -14.08 5.29 -7.58
CA VAL A 28 -14.49 4.43 -6.49
C VAL A 28 -15.72 5.07 -5.86
N ALA A 29 -16.86 4.39 -5.96
CA ALA A 29 -18.08 4.83 -5.30
C ALA A 29 -18.05 4.37 -3.83
N SER A 30 -18.33 5.29 -2.91
CA SER A 30 -18.43 4.92 -1.50
C SER A 30 -19.77 4.23 -1.16
N ARG A 31 -19.74 3.43 -0.10
CA ARG A 31 -20.91 2.89 0.60
C ARG A 31 -20.81 3.15 2.10
N TYR A 32 -20.29 4.32 2.48
CA TYR A 32 -20.08 4.68 3.88
C TYR A 32 -21.38 4.59 4.70
N ASN A 33 -21.31 3.93 5.85
CA ASN A 33 -22.36 3.99 6.85
C ASN A 33 -22.04 5.12 7.87
N SER A 34 -23.05 5.51 8.65
CA SER A 34 -22.91 6.58 9.64
C SER A 34 -21.83 6.28 10.70
N GLN A 35 -21.69 5.01 11.09
CA GLN A 35 -20.68 4.59 12.06
C GLN A 35 -19.27 4.85 11.52
N TYR A 36 -18.97 4.44 10.29
CA TYR A 36 -17.69 4.66 9.65
C TYR A 36 -17.36 6.15 9.53
N ILE A 37 -18.32 6.97 9.07
CA ILE A 37 -18.14 8.42 8.98
C ILE A 37 -17.81 9.00 10.36
N LYS A 38 -18.55 8.61 11.40
CA LYS A 38 -18.32 9.09 12.77
C LYS A 38 -16.94 8.68 13.29
N THR A 39 -16.51 7.45 13.03
CA THR A 39 -15.23 6.94 13.55
C THR A 39 -14.01 7.43 12.79
N SER A 40 -14.16 7.81 11.53
CA SER A 40 -13.04 8.20 10.64
C SER A 40 -12.91 9.72 10.45
N THR A 41 -13.96 10.50 10.74
CA THR A 41 -13.92 11.97 10.62
C THR A 41 -12.87 12.56 11.56
N GLY A 42 -12.03 13.46 11.04
CA GLY A 42 -10.97 14.15 11.77
C GLY A 42 -9.81 13.25 12.17
N LYS A 43 -9.66 12.08 11.56
CA LYS A 43 -8.61 11.11 11.90
C LYS A 43 -7.69 10.79 10.73
N VAL A 44 -6.46 10.43 11.10
CA VAL A 44 -5.51 9.70 10.28
C VAL A 44 -5.41 8.31 10.88
N SER A 45 -5.57 7.26 10.09
CA SER A 45 -5.41 5.88 10.55
C SER A 45 -4.57 5.07 9.58
N ALA A 46 -3.51 4.45 10.09
CA ALA A 46 -2.74 3.48 9.35
C ALA A 46 -3.27 2.06 9.50
N GLU A 47 -3.18 1.25 8.44
CA GLU A 47 -3.43 -0.19 8.46
C GLU A 47 -2.47 -0.92 7.50
N VAL A 48 -2.23 -2.21 7.77
CA VAL A 48 -1.60 -3.16 6.84
C VAL A 48 -2.67 -4.20 6.46
N PRO A 49 -3.50 -3.96 5.43
CA PRO A 49 -4.62 -4.86 5.13
C PRO A 49 -4.12 -6.21 4.62
N GLU A 50 -4.65 -7.31 5.16
CA GLU A 50 -4.24 -8.67 4.78
C GLU A 50 -4.37 -8.94 3.26
N VAL A 51 -5.43 -8.46 2.59
CA VAL A 51 -5.56 -8.63 1.13
C VAL A 51 -4.57 -7.77 0.35
N PHE A 52 -4.20 -6.61 0.91
CA PHE A 52 -3.20 -5.75 0.29
C PHE A 52 -1.84 -6.46 0.31
N GLU A 53 -1.45 -7.03 1.45
CA GLU A 53 -0.25 -7.86 1.59
C GLU A 53 -0.29 -9.11 0.71
N LEU A 54 -1.43 -9.81 0.68
CA LEU A 54 -1.66 -10.95 -0.21
C LEU A 54 -1.42 -10.59 -1.67
N GLY A 55 -1.92 -9.43 -2.08
CA GLY A 55 -1.78 -8.95 -3.45
C GLY A 55 -0.34 -8.57 -3.79
N TYR A 56 0.39 -7.96 -2.87
CA TYR A 56 1.83 -7.71 -3.00
C TYR A 56 2.63 -9.01 -3.00
N ALA A 57 2.26 -10.01 -2.19
CA ALA A 57 2.91 -11.32 -2.19
C ALA A 57 2.75 -12.02 -3.55
N MET A 58 1.54 -12.01 -4.11
CA MET A 58 1.30 -12.56 -5.44
C MET A 58 2.05 -11.79 -6.54
N LEU A 59 2.13 -10.46 -6.43
CA LEU A 59 2.91 -9.60 -7.33
C LEU A 59 4.41 -9.91 -7.24
N ALA A 60 4.96 -10.06 -6.03
CA ALA A 60 6.37 -10.34 -5.80
C ALA A 60 6.83 -11.64 -6.50
N LEU A 61 5.92 -12.60 -6.72
CA LEU A 61 6.23 -13.85 -7.44
C LEU A 61 6.25 -13.72 -8.97
N THR A 62 5.84 -12.58 -9.54
CA THR A 62 5.84 -12.36 -11.00
C THR A 62 7.23 -12.05 -11.52
N ASP A 63 7.51 -12.37 -12.80
CA ASP A 63 8.82 -12.12 -13.40
C ASP A 63 9.16 -10.64 -13.44
N LEU A 64 8.17 -9.78 -13.72
CA LEU A 64 8.32 -8.33 -13.70
C LEU A 64 8.82 -7.87 -12.33
N ALA A 65 8.16 -8.27 -11.24
CA ALA A 65 8.54 -7.82 -9.89
C ALA A 65 9.88 -8.41 -9.44
N GLN A 66 10.22 -9.62 -9.87
CA GLN A 66 11.53 -10.23 -9.57
C GLN A 66 12.69 -9.47 -10.26
N GLN A 67 12.44 -8.87 -11.42
CA GLN A 67 13.43 -8.09 -12.18
C GLN A 67 13.44 -6.60 -11.78
N ASP A 68 12.26 -6.02 -11.60
CA ASP A 68 12.07 -4.62 -11.27
C ASP A 68 12.02 -4.40 -9.75
N THR A 69 13.20 -4.06 -9.20
CA THR A 69 13.36 -3.77 -7.78
C THR A 69 12.85 -2.40 -7.36
N THR A 70 12.16 -1.64 -8.22
CA THR A 70 11.63 -0.31 -7.87
C THR A 70 10.31 -0.40 -7.12
N ILE A 71 9.50 -1.43 -7.37
CA ILE A 71 8.15 -1.56 -6.80
C ILE A 71 8.19 -2.37 -5.50
N ILE A 72 8.89 -3.50 -5.51
CA ILE A 72 9.05 -4.38 -4.34
C ILE A 72 10.42 -4.17 -3.69
N ASN A 73 10.44 -4.09 -2.36
CA ASN A 73 11.67 -4.01 -1.61
C ASN A 73 12.28 -5.39 -1.38
N HIS A 74 13.25 -5.78 -2.22
CA HIS A 74 13.90 -7.10 -2.12
C HIS A 74 14.92 -7.21 -0.98
N ASN A 75 15.26 -6.09 -0.34
CA ASN A 75 16.38 -5.99 0.59
C ASN A 75 15.96 -6.10 2.06
N THR A 76 14.83 -6.77 2.34
CA THR A 76 14.30 -6.94 3.69
C THR A 76 14.27 -8.40 4.10
N PRO A 77 14.45 -8.73 5.40
CA PRO A 77 14.21 -10.09 5.89
C PRO A 77 12.80 -10.60 5.55
N TYR A 78 11.81 -9.72 5.61
CA TYR A 78 10.42 -10.02 5.25
C TYR A 78 10.28 -10.52 3.81
N TYR A 79 10.92 -9.86 2.84
CA TYR A 79 10.88 -10.32 1.45
C TYR A 79 11.55 -11.69 1.29
N GLN A 80 12.67 -11.93 1.97
CA GLN A 80 13.36 -13.22 1.90
C GLN A 80 12.49 -14.35 2.46
N ASP A 81 11.82 -14.12 3.58
CA ASP A 81 10.88 -15.10 4.15
C ASP A 81 9.67 -15.33 3.23
N LEU A 82 9.13 -14.26 2.64
CA LEU A 82 8.06 -14.36 1.64
C LEU A 82 8.46 -15.26 0.47
N ILE A 83 9.64 -15.04 -0.12
CA ILE A 83 10.12 -15.86 -1.24
C ILE A 83 10.40 -17.30 -0.80
N ALA A 84 10.97 -17.50 0.40
CA ALA A 84 11.20 -18.84 0.94
C ALA A 84 9.87 -19.62 1.11
N ARG A 85 8.84 -18.97 1.67
CA ARG A 85 7.53 -19.58 1.91
C ARG A 85 6.75 -19.81 0.63
N PHE A 86 6.74 -18.85 -0.30
CA PHE A 86 5.81 -18.84 -1.43
C PHE A 86 6.45 -19.01 -2.81
N GLY A 87 7.78 -19.05 -2.93
CA GLY A 87 8.49 -19.14 -4.21
C GLY A 87 8.07 -20.34 -5.07
N LYS A 88 7.67 -21.46 -4.45
CA LYS A 88 7.14 -22.64 -5.15
C LYS A 88 5.80 -22.40 -5.87
N TYR A 89 5.08 -21.34 -5.53
CA TYR A 89 3.79 -20.97 -6.14
C TYR A 89 3.91 -20.00 -7.32
N LYS A 90 5.11 -19.79 -7.89
CA LYS A 90 5.29 -18.98 -9.11
C LYS A 90 4.40 -19.42 -10.27
N ASN A 91 4.08 -20.72 -10.37
CA ASN A 91 3.17 -21.29 -11.36
C ASN A 91 1.70 -21.35 -10.91
N HIS A 92 1.34 -20.69 -9.81
CA HIS A 92 -0.06 -20.59 -9.39
C HIS A 92 -0.86 -19.79 -10.43
N LYS A 93 -2.11 -20.19 -10.71
CA LYS A 93 -2.97 -19.56 -11.73
C LYS A 93 -3.08 -18.03 -11.58
N GLY A 94 -3.17 -17.56 -10.34
CA GLY A 94 -3.20 -16.13 -10.02
C GLY A 94 -1.91 -15.40 -10.39
N VAL A 95 -0.74 -15.97 -10.05
CA VAL A 95 0.58 -15.40 -10.37
C VAL A 95 0.78 -15.40 -11.87
N MET A 96 0.52 -16.52 -12.55
CA MET A 96 0.66 -16.63 -14.01
C MET A 96 -0.24 -15.64 -14.75
N ARG A 97 -1.49 -15.47 -14.30
CA ARG A 97 -2.41 -14.49 -14.91
C ARG A 97 -1.91 -13.07 -14.71
N LEU A 98 -1.50 -12.71 -13.50
CA LEU A 98 -0.95 -11.39 -13.21
C LEU A 98 0.31 -11.15 -14.05
N ASN A 99 1.24 -12.11 -14.10
CA ASN A 99 2.44 -12.05 -14.90
C ASN A 99 2.12 -11.80 -16.38
N ALA A 100 1.18 -12.55 -16.96
CA ALA A 100 0.76 -12.37 -18.35
C ALA A 100 0.06 -11.02 -18.63
N ASP A 101 -0.68 -10.47 -17.66
CA ASP A 101 -1.28 -9.13 -17.78
C ASP A 101 -0.19 -8.04 -17.73
N LEU A 102 0.80 -8.19 -16.84
CA LEU A 102 1.89 -7.24 -16.66
C LEU A 102 2.92 -7.29 -17.79
N SER A 103 3.26 -8.46 -18.32
CA SER A 103 4.12 -8.58 -19.51
C SER A 103 3.51 -7.90 -20.74
N ARG A 104 2.18 -7.93 -20.87
CA ARG A 104 1.47 -7.23 -21.95
C ARG A 104 1.40 -5.72 -21.74
N ASN A 105 1.22 -5.28 -20.49
CA ASN A 105 1.17 -3.87 -20.17
C ASN A 105 1.60 -3.63 -18.71
N PRO A 106 2.87 -3.28 -18.46
CA PRO A 106 3.38 -3.04 -17.11
C PRO A 106 2.63 -1.93 -16.36
N LYS A 107 2.03 -0.96 -17.08
CA LYS A 107 1.25 0.13 -16.47
C LYS A 107 0.00 -0.37 -15.72
N ARG A 108 -0.45 -1.60 -15.97
CA ARG A 108 -1.58 -2.22 -15.26
C ARG A 108 -1.27 -2.51 -13.79
N ILE A 109 -0.01 -2.50 -13.38
CA ILE A 109 0.38 -2.72 -11.98
C ILE A 109 -0.29 -1.74 -11.04
N LYS A 110 -0.38 -0.46 -11.43
CA LYS A 110 -1.04 0.58 -10.64
C LYS A 110 -2.52 0.25 -10.42
N ASN A 111 -3.23 -0.13 -11.48
CA ASN A 111 -4.64 -0.47 -11.38
C ASN A 111 -4.87 -1.71 -10.51
N TYR A 112 -3.98 -2.71 -10.61
CA TYR A 112 -4.00 -3.89 -9.74
C TYR A 112 -3.85 -3.49 -8.27
N LEU A 113 -2.79 -2.73 -7.93
CA LEU A 113 -2.51 -2.29 -6.56
C LEU A 113 -3.62 -1.40 -5.98
N ASP A 114 -4.11 -0.42 -6.75
CA ASP A 114 -5.14 0.52 -6.30
C ASP A 114 -6.42 -0.19 -5.87
N GLY A 115 -6.89 -1.20 -6.61
CA GLY A 115 -8.13 -1.86 -6.24
C GLY A 115 -7.98 -3.02 -5.25
N LEU A 116 -6.75 -3.43 -4.88
CA LEU A 116 -6.56 -4.28 -3.70
C LEU A 116 -7.14 -3.62 -2.44
N TYR A 117 -7.04 -2.29 -2.33
CA TYR A 117 -7.56 -1.54 -1.19
C TYR A 117 -9.05 -1.76 -0.93
N ALA A 118 -9.84 -1.97 -1.98
CA ALA A 118 -11.28 -2.17 -1.87
C ALA A 118 -11.65 -3.62 -1.54
N LEU A 119 -10.68 -4.51 -1.36
CA LEU A 119 -10.86 -5.89 -0.91
C LEU A 119 -10.50 -6.05 0.57
N GLN A 120 -11.06 -7.09 1.17
CA GLN A 120 -10.77 -7.53 2.53
C GLN A 120 -10.89 -9.04 2.61
N VAL A 121 -10.22 -9.63 3.60
CA VAL A 121 -10.53 -10.99 4.04
C VAL A 121 -11.63 -10.87 5.08
N LYS A 122 -12.74 -11.58 4.87
CA LYS A 122 -13.80 -11.74 5.87
C LYS A 122 -14.25 -13.19 5.89
N TYR A 123 -14.18 -13.83 7.05
CA TYR A 123 -14.51 -15.25 7.21
C TYR A 123 -13.74 -16.16 6.24
N ASN A 124 -12.41 -15.98 6.16
CA ASN A 124 -11.54 -16.72 5.23
C ASN A 124 -11.97 -16.57 3.75
N ARG A 125 -12.59 -15.42 3.42
CA ARG A 125 -13.00 -15.08 2.06
C ARG A 125 -12.53 -13.71 1.62
N VAL A 126 -11.89 -13.65 0.45
CA VAL A 126 -11.60 -12.39 -0.23
C VAL A 126 -12.92 -11.83 -0.76
N SER A 127 -13.28 -10.64 -0.31
CA SER A 127 -14.54 -9.97 -0.66
C SER A 127 -14.36 -8.47 -0.74
N LEU A 128 -15.30 -7.76 -1.36
CA LEU A 128 -15.29 -6.30 -1.34
C LEU A 128 -15.53 -5.79 0.08
N LYS A 129 -14.78 -4.78 0.48
CA LYS A 129 -15.05 -4.00 1.70
C LYS A 129 -16.45 -3.39 1.61
N SER A 130 -17.21 -3.47 2.69
CA SER A 130 -18.61 -3.01 2.71
C SER A 130 -18.78 -1.52 2.44
N ASN A 131 -17.73 -0.74 2.73
CA ASN A 131 -17.72 0.72 2.63
C ASN A 131 -17.32 1.24 1.24
N TYR A 132 -16.94 0.36 0.31
CA TYR A 132 -16.44 0.74 -1.00
C TYR A 132 -17.14 -0.03 -2.12
N ARG A 133 -17.18 0.58 -3.30
CA ARG A 133 -17.58 -0.02 -4.56
C ARG A 133 -16.56 0.42 -5.61
N ILE A 134 -15.83 -0.53 -6.17
CA ILE A 134 -14.89 -0.27 -7.26
C ILE A 134 -15.68 -0.09 -8.55
N ASP A 135 -15.27 0.84 -9.42
CA ASP A 135 -15.61 0.73 -10.84
C ASP A 135 -14.92 -0.51 -11.44
N LEU A 136 -15.70 -1.58 -11.57
CA LEU A 136 -15.26 -2.87 -12.10
C LEU A 136 -14.82 -2.82 -13.57
N ASN A 137 -14.93 -1.68 -14.24
CA ASN A 137 -14.52 -1.53 -15.64
C ASN A 137 -13.02 -1.26 -15.83
N LYS A 138 -12.31 -0.80 -14.79
CA LYS A 138 -10.88 -0.42 -14.92
C LYS A 138 -9.89 -1.56 -14.71
N VAL A 139 -10.37 -2.67 -14.15
CA VAL A 139 -9.68 -3.95 -13.96
C VAL A 139 -10.75 -5.01 -13.83
N ASP A 140 -10.52 -6.22 -14.36
CA ASP A 140 -11.35 -7.40 -14.06
C ASP A 140 -11.14 -7.82 -12.59
N PHE A 141 -11.57 -6.98 -11.67
CA PHE A 141 -11.38 -7.13 -10.22
C PHE A 141 -12.13 -8.34 -9.69
N LYS A 142 -13.21 -8.73 -10.37
CA LYS A 142 -13.91 -9.98 -10.08
C LYS A 142 -13.00 -11.18 -10.38
N GLY A 143 -12.33 -11.19 -11.54
CA GLY A 143 -11.32 -12.19 -11.87
C GLY A 143 -10.20 -12.24 -10.84
N TYR A 144 -9.63 -11.09 -10.48
CA TYR A 144 -8.55 -11.04 -9.48
C TYR A 144 -8.99 -11.45 -8.07
N ALA A 145 -10.19 -11.09 -7.61
CA ALA A 145 -10.68 -11.50 -6.29
C ALA A 145 -10.76 -13.03 -6.15
N LEU A 146 -11.19 -13.74 -7.21
CA LEU A 146 -11.20 -15.21 -7.24
C LEU A 146 -9.78 -15.80 -7.23
N LEU A 147 -8.85 -15.19 -7.96
CA LEU A 147 -7.46 -15.63 -8.01
C LEU A 147 -6.73 -15.40 -6.68
N LEU A 148 -6.95 -14.24 -6.05
CA LEU A 148 -6.48 -13.91 -4.71
C LEU A 148 -7.05 -14.88 -3.69
N GLN A 149 -8.36 -15.16 -3.75
CA GLN A 149 -8.99 -16.16 -2.88
C GLN A 149 -8.35 -17.55 -3.01
N ASN A 150 -8.07 -17.98 -4.25
CA ASN A 150 -7.48 -19.28 -4.51
C ASN A 150 -6.04 -19.33 -3.98
N PHE A 151 -5.24 -18.29 -4.24
CA PHE A 151 -3.88 -18.17 -3.72
C PHE A 151 -3.89 -18.18 -2.18
N TYR A 152 -4.71 -17.34 -1.55
CA TYR A 152 -4.87 -17.26 -0.09
C TYR A 152 -5.07 -18.63 0.57
N LYS A 153 -5.96 -19.45 -0.01
CA LYS A 153 -6.25 -20.80 0.49
C LYS A 153 -5.12 -21.79 0.22
N GLN A 154 -4.58 -21.82 -1.00
CA GLN A 154 -3.57 -22.80 -1.39
C GLN A 154 -2.23 -22.56 -0.68
N THR A 155 -1.91 -21.31 -0.37
CA THR A 155 -0.64 -20.96 0.28
C THR A 155 -0.73 -20.89 1.80
N ASN A 156 -1.94 -21.04 2.37
CA ASN A 156 -2.24 -20.75 3.77
C ASN A 156 -1.74 -19.34 4.18
N PHE A 157 -2.02 -18.34 3.34
CA PHE A 157 -1.45 -17.00 3.50
C PHE A 157 -1.80 -16.36 4.86
N HIS A 158 -2.96 -16.69 5.41
CA HIS A 158 -3.36 -16.23 6.74
C HIS A 158 -2.30 -16.50 7.80
N GLU A 159 -1.74 -17.71 7.80
CA GLU A 159 -0.73 -18.12 8.77
C GLU A 159 0.53 -17.24 8.65
N PHE A 160 0.99 -17.00 7.43
CA PHE A 160 2.13 -16.12 7.17
C PHE A 160 1.85 -14.67 7.61
N TYR A 161 0.66 -14.16 7.33
CA TYR A 161 0.26 -12.82 7.78
C TYR A 161 0.24 -12.73 9.31
N THR A 162 -0.36 -13.71 10.00
CA THR A 162 -0.38 -13.74 11.48
C THR A 162 1.01 -13.90 12.10
N GLN A 163 1.92 -14.62 11.45
CA GLN A 163 3.30 -14.77 11.90
C GLN A 163 4.09 -13.45 11.89
N HIS A 164 3.61 -12.44 11.14
CA HIS A 164 4.24 -11.12 11.01
C HIS A 164 3.41 -10.00 11.67
N GLU A 165 2.42 -10.34 12.51
CA GLU A 165 1.52 -9.37 13.12
C GLU A 165 2.27 -8.31 13.95
N ASP A 166 3.33 -8.71 14.67
CA ASP A 166 4.17 -7.78 15.44
C ASP A 166 4.83 -6.71 14.55
N LEU A 167 5.38 -7.11 13.39
CA LEU A 167 5.95 -6.18 12.42
C LEU A 167 4.89 -5.21 11.90
N TYR A 168 3.72 -5.72 11.55
CA TYR A 168 2.63 -4.88 11.06
C TYR A 168 2.14 -3.91 12.15
N HIS A 169 2.05 -4.37 13.39
CA HIS A 169 1.67 -3.56 14.53
C HIS A 169 2.66 -2.42 14.75
N GLU A 170 3.96 -2.71 14.72
CA GLU A 170 5.02 -1.70 14.82
C GLU A 170 4.90 -0.67 13.68
N MET A 171 4.72 -1.10 12.44
CA MET A 171 4.54 -0.21 11.29
C MET A 171 3.33 0.72 11.45
N VAL A 172 2.20 0.18 11.91
CA VAL A 172 0.96 0.93 12.14
C VAL A 172 1.13 1.92 13.29
N GLN A 173 1.72 1.51 14.42
CA GLN A 173 2.00 2.40 15.55
C GLN A 173 2.91 3.55 15.15
N ASN A 174 4.01 3.24 14.46
CA ASN A 174 4.94 4.23 13.94
C ASN A 174 4.21 5.23 13.04
N ALA A 175 3.47 4.76 12.02
CA ALA A 175 2.74 5.65 11.12
C ALA A 175 1.70 6.53 11.83
N ASN A 176 0.95 5.98 12.80
CA ASN A 176 -0.05 6.74 13.56
C ASN A 176 0.59 7.77 14.50
N SER A 177 1.81 7.53 15.00
CA SER A 177 2.51 8.47 15.89
C SER A 177 3.16 9.65 15.15
N LEU A 178 3.37 9.52 13.84
CA LEU A 178 4.12 10.50 13.06
C LEU A 178 3.30 11.71 12.64
N PHE A 179 1.96 11.58 12.56
CA PHE A 179 1.13 12.61 11.92
C PHE A 179 -0.20 12.84 12.62
N THR A 180 -0.52 14.10 12.77
CA THR A 180 -1.87 14.56 13.09
C THR A 180 -2.70 14.79 11.83
N PHE A 181 -4.02 14.79 11.99
CA PHE A 181 -4.95 15.13 10.91
C PHE A 181 -4.67 16.49 10.27
N ALA A 182 -4.39 17.51 11.09
CA ALA A 182 -4.13 18.87 10.61
C ALA A 182 -2.85 18.96 9.78
N GLU A 183 -1.80 18.23 10.17
CA GLU A 183 -0.55 18.18 9.42
C GLU A 183 -0.76 17.55 8.04
N VAL A 184 -1.37 16.36 7.96
CA VAL A 184 -1.65 15.68 6.69
C VAL A 184 -2.54 16.54 5.79
N GLN A 185 -3.57 17.16 6.37
CA GLN A 185 -4.47 18.04 5.63
C GLN A 185 -3.75 19.22 5.00
N LYS A 186 -2.87 19.87 5.78
CA LYS A 186 -2.03 20.96 5.31
C LYS A 186 -1.05 20.50 4.24
N SER A 187 -0.38 19.37 4.43
CA SER A 187 0.63 18.87 3.48
C SER A 187 0.05 18.53 2.12
N LEU A 188 -1.12 17.89 2.09
CA LEU A 188 -1.77 17.47 0.85
C LEU A 188 -2.63 18.57 0.23
N ASN A 189 -2.80 19.72 0.91
CA ASN A 189 -3.68 20.81 0.51
C ASN A 189 -5.08 20.31 0.13
N THR A 190 -5.70 19.53 1.04
CA THR A 190 -7.03 18.94 0.82
C THR A 190 -8.02 19.37 1.89
N ASN A 191 -9.31 19.24 1.60
CA ASN A 191 -10.40 19.46 2.55
C ASN A 191 -11.20 18.17 2.81
N VAL A 192 -10.52 17.02 2.75
CA VAL A 192 -11.16 15.74 3.05
C VAL A 192 -11.41 15.60 4.54
N LYS A 193 -12.37 14.74 4.91
CA LYS A 193 -12.80 14.57 6.30
C LYS A 193 -12.03 13.49 7.05
N GLY A 194 -11.24 12.67 6.38
CA GLY A 194 -10.44 11.60 6.99
C GLY A 194 -9.29 11.16 6.08
N TYR A 195 -8.28 10.53 6.68
CA TYR A 195 -7.14 9.94 5.97
C TYR A 195 -6.93 8.50 6.39
N GLN A 196 -6.60 7.64 5.42
CA GLN A 196 -6.11 6.31 5.68
C GLN A 196 -4.74 6.10 5.06
N ILE A 197 -3.81 5.52 5.80
CA ILE A 197 -2.48 5.17 5.32
C ILE A 197 -2.43 3.65 5.16
N ILE A 198 -2.19 3.18 3.94
CA ILE A 198 -2.16 1.75 3.62
C ILE A 198 -0.71 1.32 3.46
N LEU A 199 -0.26 0.46 4.37
CA LEU A 199 1.13 0.06 4.51
C LEU A 199 1.35 -1.37 4.02
N SER A 200 2.58 -1.66 3.56
CA SER A 200 3.09 -3.01 3.27
C SER A 200 4.60 -3.05 3.46
N PRO A 201 5.19 -4.06 4.14
CA PRO A 201 6.64 -4.19 4.22
C PRO A 201 7.30 -4.46 2.86
N LEU A 202 6.52 -4.80 1.83
CA LEU A 202 6.99 -5.09 0.48
C LEU A 202 7.08 -3.84 -0.39
N THR A 203 6.41 -2.75 -0.04
CA THR A 203 6.39 -1.54 -0.87
C THR A 203 7.76 -0.87 -0.85
N LYS A 204 8.34 -0.57 -2.03
CA LYS A 204 9.54 0.28 -2.13
C LYS A 204 9.23 1.69 -2.63
N ALA A 205 8.89 1.84 -3.91
CA ALA A 205 8.63 3.16 -4.52
C ALA A 205 7.17 3.37 -4.96
N TYR A 206 6.26 2.45 -4.67
CA TYR A 206 4.84 2.70 -4.95
C TYR A 206 4.33 3.82 -4.05
N ALA A 207 4.07 4.98 -4.65
CA ALA A 207 3.53 6.15 -3.99
C ALA A 207 2.25 6.60 -4.69
N GLY A 208 1.19 6.84 -3.94
CA GLY A 208 -0.08 7.28 -4.51
C GLY A 208 -1.05 7.81 -3.48
N THR A 209 -1.99 8.61 -3.94
CA THR A 209 -3.18 8.99 -3.18
C THR A 209 -4.43 8.65 -3.97
N MET A 210 -5.53 8.41 -3.26
CA MET A 210 -6.86 8.20 -3.81
C MET A 210 -7.90 8.89 -2.93
N GLU A 211 -8.60 9.88 -3.50
CA GLU A 211 -9.75 10.50 -2.88
C GLU A 211 -11.00 9.69 -3.18
N ILE A 212 -11.78 9.39 -2.15
CA ILE A 212 -13.06 8.69 -2.25
C ILE A 212 -14.14 9.58 -1.63
N LYS A 213 -15.25 9.78 -2.36
CA LYS A 213 -16.36 10.65 -1.95
C LYS A 213 -17.68 9.90 -1.86
N GLY A 214 -18.53 10.33 -0.94
CA GLY A 214 -19.97 10.08 -0.98
C GLY A 214 -20.66 10.16 0.38
N ARG A 215 -21.98 10.27 0.36
CA ARG A 215 -22.84 10.52 1.55
C ARG A 215 -22.36 11.71 2.38
N GLY A 216 -21.92 12.79 1.73
CA GLY A 216 -21.42 14.00 2.39
C GLY A 216 -20.09 13.82 3.14
N TYR A 217 -19.40 12.69 2.94
CA TYR A 217 -18.09 12.40 3.48
C TYR A 217 -17.07 12.22 2.34
N SER A 218 -15.82 12.60 2.60
CA SER A 218 -14.70 12.38 1.72
C SER A 218 -13.50 11.94 2.53
N GLU A 219 -12.72 11.02 2.01
CA GLU A 219 -11.45 10.62 2.61
C GLU A 219 -10.38 10.48 1.56
N CYS A 220 -9.14 10.55 2.02
CA CYS A 220 -7.98 10.29 1.19
C CYS A 220 -7.23 9.05 1.68
N ILE A 221 -7.07 8.10 0.76
CA ILE A 221 -6.25 6.91 0.94
C ILE A 221 -4.85 7.25 0.46
N ILE A 222 -3.85 6.98 1.28
CA ILE A 222 -2.45 7.29 1.06
C ILE A 222 -1.70 5.95 1.00
N PHE A 223 -1.01 5.72 -0.11
CA PHE A 223 -0.08 4.61 -0.30
C PHE A 223 1.33 5.21 -0.25
N PRO A 224 2.00 5.20 0.91
CA PRO A 224 3.35 5.72 1.00
C PRO A 224 4.34 4.72 0.41
N PRO A 225 5.42 5.19 -0.24
CA PRO A 225 6.56 4.33 -0.51
C PRO A 225 7.26 4.02 0.81
N LEU A 226 7.67 2.77 1.03
CA LEU A 226 8.22 2.30 2.31
C LEU A 226 9.66 1.85 2.15
N ALA A 227 10.59 2.81 2.19
CA ALA A 227 12.01 2.48 2.20
C ALA A 227 12.50 2.01 3.58
N THR A 228 11.84 2.40 4.70
CA THR A 228 12.02 2.01 6.12
C THR A 228 11.18 2.95 7.01
N ALA A 229 11.04 2.71 8.33
CA ALA A 229 10.42 3.66 9.27
C ALA A 229 11.10 5.06 9.26
N GLN A 230 12.43 5.10 9.11
CA GLN A 230 13.19 6.33 8.87
C GLN A 230 12.80 6.97 7.53
N GLY A 231 12.61 6.14 6.49
CA GLY A 231 12.15 6.55 5.16
C GLY A 231 10.73 7.13 5.15
N THR A 232 9.80 6.59 5.95
CA THR A 232 8.45 7.13 6.11
C THR A 232 8.48 8.53 6.74
N ARG A 233 9.27 8.71 7.81
CA ARG A 233 9.45 10.01 8.46
C ARG A 233 10.15 11.01 7.53
N TYR A 234 11.23 10.60 6.85
CA TYR A 234 11.99 11.44 5.93
C TYR A 234 11.17 11.85 4.69
N MET A 235 10.47 10.93 4.05
CA MET A 235 9.75 11.24 2.83
C MET A 235 8.49 12.08 3.08
N MET A 236 7.76 11.84 4.17
CA MET A 236 6.64 12.71 4.52
C MET A 236 7.12 14.05 5.08
N SER A 237 8.31 14.12 5.72
CA SER A 237 8.95 15.41 6.01
C SER A 237 9.35 16.16 4.73
N ASP A 238 9.80 15.48 3.68
CA ASP A 238 10.04 16.09 2.36
C ASP A 238 8.73 16.54 1.70
N MET A 239 7.66 15.73 1.76
CA MET A 239 6.32 16.14 1.32
C MET A 239 5.81 17.37 2.08
N MET A 240 6.17 17.52 3.36
CA MET A 240 5.82 18.65 4.21
C MET A 240 6.69 19.89 3.98
N ALA A 241 7.98 19.69 3.68
CA ALA A 241 8.97 20.75 3.50
C ALA A 241 8.82 21.49 2.16
N LEU A 242 8.29 20.82 1.13
CA LEU A 242 8.03 21.39 -0.20
C LEU A 242 6.91 22.46 -0.23
N ASN A 243 6.17 22.65 0.87
CA ASN A 243 5.10 23.64 0.99
C ASN A 243 5.46 24.83 1.90
N LYS A 244 6.73 25.01 2.27
CA LYS A 244 7.15 26.33 2.80
C LYS A 244 7.11 27.32 1.63
N PRO A 245 6.38 28.45 1.75
CA PRO A 245 6.62 29.56 0.85
C PRO A 245 8.10 29.90 0.97
N THR A 246 8.80 29.95 -0.16
CA THR A 246 10.05 30.70 -0.23
C THR A 246 9.69 32.13 0.16
N GLU A 247 10.18 32.57 1.32
CA GLU A 247 10.22 33.99 1.68
C GLU A 247 10.97 34.80 0.63
#